data_AF-A0A951GGJ8-F1
#
_entry.id   AF-A0A951GGJ8-F1
#
_cell.length_a   1.000
_cell.length_b   1.000
_cell.length_c   1.000
_cell.angle_alpha   90.00
_cell.angle_beta   90.00
_cell.angle_gamma   90.00
#
_symmetry.space_group_name_H-M   'P 1'
#
loop_
_entity.id
_entity.type
_entity.pdbx_description
1 polymer ?
#
loop_
_entity_poly.entity_id
_entity_poly.type
_entity_poly.pdbx_seq_one_letter_code
_entity_poly.pdbx_strand_id
1 'polypeptide(L)' 'MKKFVQKANRVTAVFQHSKLSFDLARGTTFAQLAERLGNLERAHGGPPLSVDVRVPVDRSL' A
#
# COMPACT_ATOMS: atom_id res chain seq x y z
N MET A 1 17.81 4.10 -22.79
CA MET A 1 17.46 3.12 -21.75
C MET A 1 15.97 3.20 -21.49
N LYS A 2 15.18 2.17 -21.83
CA LYS A 2 13.75 2.14 -21.50
C LYS A 2 13.65 1.98 -19.98
N LYS A 3 13.25 3.03 -19.25
CA LYS A 3 12.88 2.91 -17.84
C LYS A 3 11.66 1.97 -17.80
N PHE A 4 11.87 0.73 -17.39
CA PHE A 4 10.77 -0.13 -16.98
C PHE A 4 10.14 0.56 -15.77
N VAL A 5 9.07 1.32 -16.00
CA VAL A 5 8.24 1.83 -14.91
C VAL A 5 7.58 0.61 -14.31
N GLN A 6 8.25 0.00 -13.33
CA GLN A 6 7.70 -1.12 -12.59
C GLN A 6 6.39 -0.64 -11.97
N LYS A 7 5.28 -1.28 -12.33
CA LYS A 7 3.96 -0.93 -11.76
C LYS A 7 4.02 -1.14 -10.25
N ALA A 8 3.71 -0.08 -9.52
CA ALA A 8 3.63 -0.07 -8.07
C ALA A 8 2.44 -0.92 -7.57
N ASN A 9 2.56 -1.45 -6.36
CA ASN A 9 1.46 -2.10 -5.66
C ASN A 9 0.49 -1.03 -5.15
N ARG A 10 -0.81 -1.20 -5.35
CA ARG A 10 -1.80 -0.26 -4.81
C ARG A 10 -2.31 -0.80 -3.48
N VAL A 11 -2.15 -0.05 -2.41
CA VAL A 11 -2.71 -0.38 -1.09
C VAL A 11 -3.88 0.51 -0.80
N THR A 12 -4.94 -0.09 -0.25
CA THR A 12 -6.09 0.63 0.30
C THR A 12 -6.28 0.25 1.75
N ALA A 13 -6.20 1.23 2.64
CA ALA A 13 -6.44 1.06 4.06
C ALA A 13 -7.77 1.72 4.43
N VAL A 14 -8.63 0.98 5.12
CA VAL A 14 -9.90 1.48 5.65
C VAL A 14 -9.73 1.69 7.16
N PHE A 15 -10.00 2.90 7.62
CA PHE A 15 -10.05 3.29 9.02
C PHE A 15 -11.50 3.60 9.40
N GLN A 16 -11.76 3.85 10.67
CA GLN A 16 -13.11 4.11 11.18
C GLN A 16 -13.83 5.25 10.46
N HIS A 17 -13.11 6.33 10.13
CA HIS A 17 -13.70 7.54 9.52
C HIS A 17 -13.07 7.92 8.18
N SER A 18 -12.19 7.08 7.63
CA SER A 18 -11.48 7.43 6.39
C SER A 18 -11.03 6.20 5.61
N LYS A 19 -10.91 6.37 4.30
CA LYS A 19 -10.35 5.38 3.38
C LYS A 19 -9.22 6.01 2.59
N LEU A 20 -8.05 5.40 2.62
CA LEU A 20 -6.85 5.91 1.95
C LEU A 20 -6.35 4.90 0.95
N SER A 21 -5.95 5.38 -0.22
CA SER A 21 -5.26 4.57 -1.21
C SER A 21 -3.93 5.20 -1.58
N PHE A 22 -2.86 4.41 -1.54
CA PHE A 22 -1.51 4.86 -1.87
C PHE A 22 -0.74 3.79 -2.62
N ASP A 23 0.26 4.24 -3.38
CA ASP A 23 1.15 3.37 -4.11
C ASP A 23 2.35 2.98 -3.25
N LEU A 24 2.74 1.72 -3.40
CA LEU A 24 3.88 1.10 -2.77
C LEU A 24 4.85 0.63 -3.85
N ALA A 25 6.11 1.02 -3.70
CA ALA A 25 7.15 0.62 -4.62
C ALA A 25 7.25 -0.91 -4.68
N ARG A 26 7.65 -1.44 -5.85
CA ARG A 26 7.96 -2.88 -5.95
C ARG A 26 9.13 -3.19 -5.01
N GLY A 27 9.06 -4.33 -4.32
CA GLY A 27 10.07 -4.75 -3.35
C GLY A 27 9.88 -4.18 -1.94
N THR A 28 8.85 -3.35 -1.68
CA THR A 28 8.52 -2.96 -0.30
C THR A 28 8.11 -4.18 0.51
N THR A 29 8.68 -4.31 1.71
CA THR A 29 8.42 -5.44 2.61
C THR A 29 7.12 -5.24 3.42
N PHE A 30 6.61 -6.33 3.99
CA PHE A 30 5.48 -6.26 4.92
C PHE A 30 5.77 -5.38 6.14
N ALA A 31 7.00 -5.37 6.65
CA ALA A 31 7.40 -4.53 7.77
C ALA A 31 7.31 -3.03 7.43
N GLN A 32 7.77 -2.64 6.24
CA GLN A 32 7.68 -1.26 5.75
C GLN A 32 6.23 -0.83 5.49
N LEU A 33 5.37 -1.75 5.02
CA LEU A 33 3.93 -1.49 4.93
C LEU A 33 3.33 -1.29 6.33
N ALA A 34 3.66 -2.14 7.30
CA ALA A 34 3.16 -2.03 8.68
C ALA A 34 3.59 -0.71 9.34
N GLU A 35 4.84 -0.30 9.17
CA GLU A 35 5.33 1.00 9.66
C GLU A 35 4.53 2.16 9.07
N ARG A 36 4.30 2.13 7.75
CA ARG A 36 3.52 3.18 7.06
C ARG A 36 2.07 3.23 7.54
N LEU A 37 1.45 2.08 7.78
CA LEU A 37 0.11 2.00 8.35
C LEU A 37 0.07 2.51 9.78
N GLY A 38 1.04 2.13 10.63
CA GLY A 38 1.21 2.62 11.99
C GLY A 38 1.30 4.14 12.08
N ASN A 39 2.00 4.77 11.14
CA ASN A 39 2.06 6.23 11.03
C ASN A 39 0.71 6.87 10.69
N LEU A 40 -0.15 6.16 9.96
CA LEU A 40 -1.49 6.62 9.60
C LEU A 40 -2.50 6.44 10.74
N GLU A 41 -2.28 5.49 11.66
CA GLU A 41 -3.23 5.21 12.74
C GLU A 41 -3.52 6.44 13.60
N ARG A 42 -2.49 7.20 13.96
CA ARG A 42 -2.64 8.41 14.77
C ARG A 42 -3.44 9.50 14.05
N ALA A 43 -3.31 9.62 12.74
CA ALA A 43 -4.00 10.63 11.95
C ALA A 43 -5.47 10.25 11.64
N HIS A 44 -5.79 8.96 11.67
CA HIS A 44 -7.06 8.42 11.17
C HIS A 44 -7.92 7.73 12.23
N GLY A 45 -7.58 7.92 13.51
CA GLY A 45 -8.41 7.54 14.64
C GLY A 45 -8.23 6.09 15.11
N GLY A 46 -7.05 5.50 14.91
CA GLY A 46 -6.71 4.15 15.37
C GLY A 46 -6.24 3.23 14.23
N PRO A 47 -6.06 1.93 14.52
CA PRO A 47 -5.59 0.95 13.54
C PRO A 47 -6.57 0.79 12.37
N PRO A 48 -6.08 0.46 11.16
CA PRO A 48 -6.94 0.19 10.03
C PRO A 48 -7.83 -1.04 10.33
N LEU A 49 -9.11 -0.93 9.97
CA LEU A 49 -10.10 -2.00 10.02
C LEU A 49 -9.86 -3.06 8.95
N SER A 50 -9.38 -2.63 7.78
CA SER A 50 -8.99 -3.52 6.68
C SER A 50 -7.86 -2.92 5.85
N VAL A 51 -7.06 -3.79 5.25
CA VAL A 51 -6.00 -3.41 4.31
C VAL A 51 -6.05 -4.34 3.09
N ASP A 52 -6.30 -3.76 1.93
CA ASP A 52 -6.32 -4.43 0.64
C ASP A 52 -5.07 -4.09 -0.17
N VAL A 53 -4.34 -5.10 -0.64
CA VAL A 53 -3.13 -4.92 -1.46
C VAL A 53 -3.37 -5.48 -2.85
N ARG A 54 -3.33 -4.62 -3.87
CA ARG A 54 -3.39 -5.02 -5.28
C ARG A 54 -1.98 -5.06 -5.86
N VAL A 55 -1.52 -6.27 -6.15
CA VAL A 55 -0.22 -6.52 -6.78
C VAL A 55 -0.43 -6.63 -8.29
N PRO A 56 0.18 -5.76 -9.11
CA PRO A 56 0.13 -5.91 -10.56
C PRO A 56 0.96 -7.13 -10.97
N VAL A 57 0.29 -8.12 -11.55
CA VAL A 57 0.98 -9.24 -12.20
C VAL A 57 1.56 -8.76 -13.53
N ASP A 58 2.87 -8.94 -13.72
CA ASP A 58 3.51 -8.75 -15.01
C ASP A 58 3.12 -9.94 -15.89
N ARG A 59 2.29 -9.74 -16.91
CA ARG A 59 2.06 -10.76 -17.95
C ARG A 59 3.27 -10.79 -18.88
N SER A 60 4.33 -11.41 -18.40
CA SER A 60 5.43 -11.90 -19.22
C SER A 60 5.41 -13.43 -19.09
N LEU A 61 4.47 -14.07 -19.80
CA LEU A 61 4.46 -15.51 -20.09
C LEU A 61 4.55 -15.65 -21.60
#